data_AF-A0A6I3SCL0-F1
#
_entry.id   AF-A0A6I3SCL0-F1
#
_cell.length_a   1.000
_cell.length_b   1.000
_cell.length_c   1.000
_cell.angle_alpha   90.00
_cell.angle_beta   90.00
_cell.angle_gamma   90.00
#
_symmetry.space_group_name_H-M   'P 1'
#
loop_
_entity.id
_entity.type
_entity.pdbx_description
1 polymer ?
#
loop_
_entity_poly.entity_id
_entity_poly.type
_entity_poly.pdbx_seq_one_letter_code
_entity_poly.pdbx_strand_id
1 'polypeptide(L)' 'MSDLMKVELTFYSKDPNTPNSIVQIVEIEKDTFGSLMRRIDTQMRSKRPITIEDGNGNIVTIVDSGVYSSVSTRKLV' A
#
# COMPACT_ATOMS: atom_id res chain seq x y z
N MET A 1 -10.48 -21.74 -5.52
CA MET A 1 -9.38 -20.94 -6.06
C MET A 1 -9.64 -19.51 -5.65
N SER A 2 -8.77 -18.90 -4.83
CA SER A 2 -8.87 -17.46 -4.54
C SER A 2 -8.57 -16.69 -5.81
N ASP A 3 -9.42 -15.73 -6.16
CA ASP A 3 -9.26 -14.90 -7.35
C ASP A 3 -8.33 -13.73 -6.99
N LEU A 4 -7.10 -13.78 -7.48
CA LEU A 4 -6.06 -12.80 -7.16
C LEU A 4 -6.13 -11.61 -8.13
N MET A 5 -5.72 -10.45 -7.65
CA MET A 5 -5.54 -9.25 -8.46
C MET A 5 -4.27 -8.50 -8.11
N LYS A 6 -3.67 -7.86 -9.10
CA LYS A 6 -2.52 -6.98 -8.91
C LYS A 6 -2.97 -5.56 -8.64
N VAL A 7 -2.34 -4.95 -7.64
CA VAL A 7 -2.56 -3.57 -7.23
C VAL A 7 -1.22 -2.85 -7.21
N GLU A 8 -1.18 -1.69 -7.85
CA GLU A 8 -0.06 -0.76 -7.77
C GLU A 8 -0.35 0.27 -6.67
N LEU A 9 0.60 0.46 -5.78
CA LEU A 9 0.59 1.40 -4.67
C LEU A 9 1.76 2.36 -4.84
N THR A 10 1.47 3.64 -5.03
CA THR A 10 2.47 4.69 -5.17
C THR A 10 2.45 5.59 -3.94
N PHE A 11 3.51 5.52 -3.14
CA PHE A 11 3.72 6.33 -1.95
C PHE A 11 4.48 7.60 -2.33
N TYR A 12 3.97 8.77 -1.98
CA TYR A 12 4.62 10.05 -2.28
C TYR A 12 5.21 10.68 -1.03
N SER A 13 6.53 10.89 -1.05
CA SER A 13 7.25 11.54 0.03
C SER A 13 7.22 13.06 -0.12
N LYS A 14 7.25 13.76 1.02
CA LYS A 14 7.56 15.20 1.09
C LYS A 14 8.96 15.45 1.66
N ASP A 15 9.64 14.41 2.10
CA ASP A 15 10.99 14.50 2.66
C ASP A 15 12.03 14.53 1.52
N PRO A 16 12.80 15.63 1.38
CA PRO A 16 13.82 15.78 0.33
C PRO A 16 14.96 14.76 0.44
N ASN A 17 15.11 14.07 1.58
CA ASN A 17 16.14 13.04 1.79
C ASN A 17 15.67 11.64 1.40
N THR A 18 14.43 11.50 0.94
CA THR A 18 13.86 10.21 0.52
C THR A 18 13.40 10.27 -0.93
N PRO A 19 13.30 9.12 -1.63
CA PRO A 19 12.75 9.11 -2.98
C PRO A 19 11.38 9.81 -3.02
N ASN A 20 11.20 10.68 -4.01
CA ASN A 20 9.95 11.43 -4.20
C ASN A 20 8.73 10.50 -4.23
N SER A 21 8.90 9.29 -4.73
CA SER A 21 7.92 8.23 -4.60
C SER A 21 8.53 6.83 -4.57
N ILE A 22 7.78 5.90 -3.97
CA ILE A 22 8.01 4.46 -4.08
C ILE A 22 6.78 3.82 -4.74
N VAL A 23 7.01 2.95 -5.71
CA VAL A 23 5.96 2.14 -6.35
C VAL A 23 6.09 0.71 -5.86
N GLN A 24 4.97 0.15 -5.40
CA GLN A 24 4.87 -1.23 -4.96
C GLN A 24 3.74 -1.93 -5.71
N ILE A 25 4.04 -3.08 -6.31
CA ILE A 25 3.03 -3.96 -6.89
C ILE A 25 2.80 -5.10 -5.90
N VAL A 26 1.54 -5.32 -5.54
CA VAL A 26 1.12 -6.40 -4.64
C VAL A 26 0.00 -7.20 -5.28
N GLU A 27 0.00 -8.50 -5.03
CA GLU A 27 -1.06 -9.41 -5.46
C GLU A 27 -1.92 -9.74 -4.25
N ILE A 28 -3.21 -9.41 -4.31
CA ILE A 28 -4.16 -9.55 -3.20
C ILE A 28 -5.39 -10.33 -3.66
N GLU A 29 -6.16 -10.88 -2.73
CA GLU A 29 -7.49 -11.39 -3.05
C GLU A 29 -8.41 -10.23 -3.48
N LYS A 30 -9.15 -10.39 -4.59
CA LYS A 30 -10.00 -9.32 -5.17
C LYS A 30 -10.93 -8.66 -4.16
N ASP A 31 -11.48 -9.47 -3.28
CA ASP A 31 -12.48 -9.14 -2.27
C ASP A 31 -11.90 -8.23 -1.17
N THR A 32 -10.58 -8.25 -1.00
CA THR A 32 -9.85 -7.54 0.07
C THR A 32 -9.41 -6.13 -0.33
N PHE A 33 -9.58 -5.74 -1.60
CA PHE A 33 -9.15 -4.42 -2.10
C PHE A 33 -9.70 -3.25 -1.27
N GLY A 34 -11.00 -3.29 -0.93
CA GLY A 34 -11.62 -2.25 -0.12
C GLY A 34 -11.03 -2.17 1.29
N SER A 35 -10.76 -3.33 1.91
CA SER A 35 -10.13 -3.43 3.23
C SER A 35 -8.70 -2.91 3.22
N LEU A 36 -7.92 -3.23 2.17
CA LEU A 36 -6.57 -2.71 1.98
C LEU A 36 -6.56 -1.19 1.90
N MET A 37 -7.44 -0.60 1.08
CA MET A 37 -7.56 0.86 0.95
C MET A 37 -7.88 1.54 2.28
N ARG A 38 -8.83 0.97 3.04
CA ARG A 38 -9.21 1.50 4.35
C ARG A 38 -8.08 1.40 5.37
N ARG A 39 -7.31 0.30 5.35
CA ARG A 39 -6.15 0.09 6.22
C ARG A 39 -5.06 1.12 5.93
N ILE A 40 -4.75 1.35 4.65
CA ILE A 40 -3.76 2.36 4.22
C ILE A 40 -4.19 3.76 4.68
N ASP A 41 -5.43 4.18 4.43
CA ASP A 41 -5.91 5.51 4.85
C ASP A 41 -5.82 5.69 6.38
N THR A 42 -6.17 4.64 7.14
CA THR A 42 -6.08 4.65 8.61
C THR A 42 -4.62 4.77 9.08
N GLN A 43 -3.71 4.00 8.50
CA GLN A 43 -2.29 4.02 8.84
C GLN A 43 -1.63 5.36 8.49
N MET A 44 -1.98 5.93 7.33
CA MET A 44 -1.54 7.27 6.92
C MET A 44 -2.01 8.36 7.89
N ARG A 45 -3.29 8.38 8.26
CA ARG A 45 -3.84 9.36 9.21
C ARG A 45 -3.22 9.25 10.61
N SER A 46 -2.93 8.03 11.04
CA SER A 46 -2.37 7.76 12.36
C SER A 46 -0.85 7.87 12.43
N LYS A 47 -0.17 8.21 11.32
CA LYS A 47 1.30 8.23 11.20
C LYS A 47 1.93 6.91 11.69
N ARG A 48 1.26 5.79 11.43
CA ARG A 48 1.76 4.44 11.73
C ARG A 48 2.36 3.81 10.48
N PRO A 49 3.37 2.94 10.62
CA PRO A 49 3.86 2.17 9.49
C PRO A 49 2.72 1.49 8.73
N ILE A 50 2.75 1.61 7.41
CA ILE A 50 1.78 1.01 6.50
C ILE A 50 2.27 -0.39 6.21
N THR A 51 1.44 -1.38 6.54
CA THR A 51 1.76 -2.79 6.31
C THR A 51 0.86 -3.30 5.20
N ILE A 52 1.47 -3.85 4.16
CA ILE A 52 0.77 -4.46 3.04
C ILE A 52 1.03 -5.96 3.07
N GLU A 53 -0.04 -6.73 2.93
CA GLU A 53 -0.02 -8.18 2.88
C GLU A 53 -0.46 -8.61 1.48
N ASP A 54 0.14 -9.69 0.96
CA ASP A 54 -0.32 -10.35 -0.26
C ASP A 54 -1.58 -11.18 0.00
N GLY A 55 -2.15 -11.77 -1.06
CA GLY A 55 -3.32 -12.64 -0.97
C GLY A 55 -3.09 -13.93 -0.18
N ASN A 56 -1.84 -14.24 0.20
CA ASN A 56 -1.49 -15.38 1.05
C ASN A 56 -1.31 -14.96 2.53
N GLY A 57 -1.46 -13.68 2.85
CA GLY A 57 -1.25 -13.12 4.19
C GLY A 57 0.22 -12.81 4.51
N ASN A 58 1.13 -12.87 3.55
CA ASN A 58 2.53 -12.52 3.76
C ASN A 58 2.72 -11.02 3.72
N ILE A 59 3.48 -10.46 4.66
CA ILE A 59 3.86 -9.04 4.62
C ILE A 59 4.85 -8.83 3.48
N VAL A 60 4.43 -8.05 2.48
CA VAL A 60 5.25 -7.73 1.30
C VAL A 60 5.88 -6.35 1.38
N THR A 61 5.33 -5.45 2.20
CA THR A 61 5.83 -4.07 2.28
C THR A 61 5.50 -3.42 3.62
N ILE A 62 6.49 -2.71 4.17
CA ILE A 62 6.33 -1.83 5.32
C ILE A 62 6.83 -0.44 4.92
N VAL A 63 5.96 0.56 4.96
CA VAL A 63 6.27 1.94 4.59
C VAL A 63 6.07 2.87 5.79
N ASP A 64 7.08 3.68 6.12
CA ASP A 64 6.95 4.65 7.21
C ASP A 64 6.10 5.86 6.80
N SER A 65 4.86 5.93 7.31
CA SER A 65 3.97 7.06 7.03
C SER A 65 4.37 8.38 7.70
N GLY A 66 5.43 8.40 8.51
CA GLY A 66 6.07 9.64 8.96
C GLY A 66 6.82 10.35 7.84
N VAL A 67 7.26 9.61 6.82
CA VAL A 67 8.01 10.09 5.64
C VAL A 67 7.06 10.32 4.46
N TYR A 68 6.15 9.38 4.21
CA TYR A 68 5.23 9.44 3.07
C TYR A 68 3.93 10.18 3.43
N SER A 69 3.50 11.06 2.53
CA SER A 69 2.41 12.01 2.76
C SER A 69 1.10 11.66 2.08
N SER A 70 1.14 10.82 1.04
CA SER A 70 -0.04 10.32 0.35
C SER A 70 0.25 8.98 -0.33
N VAL A 71 -0.81 8.23 -0.60
CA VAL A 71 -0.76 6.97 -1.35
C VAL A 71 -1.76 7.05 -2.48
N SER A 72 -1.32 6.74 -3.70
CA SER A 72 -2.19 6.50 -4.84
C SER A 72 -2.29 5.00 -5.10
N THR A 73 -3.46 4.54 -5.47
CA THR A 73 -3.75 3.13 -5.65
C THR A 73 -4.40 2.88 -6.99
N ARG A 74 -3.88 1.92 -7.74
CA ARG A 74 -4.38 1.57 -9.06
C ARG A 74 -4.54 0.06 -9.20
N LYS A 75 -5.70 -0.37 -9.69
CA LYS A 75 -5.91 -1.78 -10.08
C LYS A 75 -5.17 -2.03 -11.39
N LEU A 76 -4.37 -3.10 -11.43
CA LEU A 76 -3.77 -3.62 -12.65
C LEU A 76 -4.65 -4.77 -13.14
N VAL A 77 -5.11 -4.68 -14.39
CA VAL A 77 -5.93 -5.71 -15.06
C VAL A 77 -5.07 -6.88 -15.50
#